data_AF-A0A9E2B622-F1
#
_entry.id   AF-A0A9E2B622-F1
#
_cell.length_a   1.000
_cell.length_b   1.000
_cell.length_c   1.000
_cell.angle_alpha   90.00
_cell.angle_beta   90.00
_cell.angle_gamma   90.00
#
_symmetry.space_group_name_H-M   'P 1'
#
loop_
_entity.id
_entity.type
_entity.pdbx_description
1 polymer ?
#
loop_
_entity_poly.entity_id
_entity_poly.type
_entity_poly.pdbx_seq_one_letter_code
_entity_poly.pdbx_strand_id
1 'polypeptide(L)'
;ELADTLAAFNTDMGAGMSRITVLVYTEFGRRVAENGSLGTDHGTASLAYLMGGGVNGGQVISDWPGLDIGVNEDLQITTDLRSVISELLIKRLGGTDVATVFPGFSGPLDVDAFV
;
A
#
# COMPACT_ATOMS: atom_id res chain seq x y z
N GLU A 1 17.36 2.07 7.51
CA GLU A 1 16.79 3.28 6.86
C GLU A 1 15.27 3.40 6.98
N LEU A 2 14.43 2.88 6.06
CA LEU A 2 12.97 3.20 6.09
C LEU A 2 12.30 2.83 7.41
N ALA A 3 12.51 1.59 7.88
CA ALA A 3 11.90 1.11 9.12
C ALA A 3 12.36 1.94 10.34
N ASP A 4 13.66 2.26 10.42
CA ASP A 4 14.22 3.07 11.50
C ASP A 4 13.64 4.49 11.51
N THR A 5 13.47 5.10 10.34
CA THR A 5 12.84 6.43 10.21
C THR A 5 11.39 6.42 10.61
N LEU A 6 10.61 5.39 10.22
CA LEU A 6 9.21 5.25 10.62
C LEU A 6 9.10 5.02 12.13
N ALA A 7 9.99 4.23 12.71
CA ALA A 7 10.04 3.98 14.15
C ALA A 7 10.39 5.25 14.94
N ALA A 8 11.36 6.03 14.47
CA ALA A 8 11.72 7.32 15.05
C ALA A 8 10.54 8.30 14.99
N PHE A 9 9.90 8.45 13.82
CA PHE A 9 8.72 9.29 13.66
C PHE A 9 7.57 8.89 14.61
N ASN A 10 7.29 7.60 14.71
CA ASN A 10 6.26 7.09 15.63
C ASN A 10 6.60 7.41 17.09
N THR A 11 7.88 7.28 17.47
CA THR A 11 8.36 7.60 18.82
C THR A 11 8.19 9.09 19.13
N ASP A 12 8.61 9.96 18.21
CA ASP A 12 8.54 11.41 18.39
C ASP A 12 7.09 11.92 18.51
N MET A 13 6.17 11.32 17.75
CA MET A 13 4.76 11.69 17.77
C MET A 13 4.01 11.17 19.00
N GLY A 14 4.44 10.06 19.60
CA GLY A 14 3.85 9.47 20.80
C GLY A 14 2.32 9.31 20.70
N ALA A 15 1.60 9.82 21.71
CA ALA A 15 0.12 9.79 21.73
C ALA A 15 -0.54 10.51 20.53
N GLY A 16 0.18 11.42 19.87
CA GLY A 16 -0.27 12.12 18.67
C GLY A 16 -0.50 11.20 17.47
N MET A 17 0.15 10.03 17.43
CA MET A 17 -0.02 9.05 16.34
C MET A 17 -1.46 8.57 16.17
N SER A 18 -2.29 8.64 17.22
CA SER A 18 -3.73 8.32 17.15
C SER A 18 -4.51 9.13 16.10
N ARG A 19 -4.00 10.31 15.74
CA ARG A 19 -4.60 11.22 14.74
C ARG A 19 -3.84 11.22 13.41
N ILE A 20 -2.82 10.39 13.25
CA ILE A 20 -1.96 10.35 12.08
C ILE A 20 -2.07 8.99 11.43
N THR A 21 -2.22 8.98 10.11
CA THR A 21 -2.12 7.78 9.28
C THR A 21 -0.95 8.00 8.32
N VAL A 22 -0.02 7.06 8.26
CA VAL A 22 1.11 7.05 7.34
C VAL A 22 0.89 5.95 6.32
N LEU A 23 0.89 6.32 5.04
CA LEU A 23 0.91 5.42 3.90
C LEU A 23 2.25 5.61 3.18
N VAL A 24 3.03 4.54 3.07
CA VAL A 24 4.25 4.49 2.28
C VAL A 24 4.01 3.58 1.09
N TYR A 25 4.23 4.09 -0.12
CA TYR A 25 4.16 3.31 -1.34
C TYR A 25 5.19 3.83 -2.36
N THR A 26 5.41 3.05 -3.41
CA THR A 26 6.20 3.43 -4.57
C THR A 26 5.39 3.16 -5.83
N GLU A 27 5.54 4.00 -6.86
CA GLU A 27 4.92 3.74 -8.17
C GLU A 27 5.59 2.58 -8.91
N PHE A 28 6.86 2.28 -8.57
CA PHE A 28 7.64 1.24 -9.22
C PHE A 28 7.83 0.05 -8.29
N GLY A 29 7.38 -1.11 -8.78
CA GLY A 29 7.77 -2.42 -8.30
C GLY A 29 9.10 -2.88 -8.90
N ARG A 30 9.45 -4.15 -8.67
CA ARG A 30 10.62 -4.80 -9.25
C ARG A 30 10.20 -6.07 -9.96
N ARG A 31 10.74 -6.33 -11.14
CA ARG A 31 10.61 -7.63 -11.80
C ARG A 31 11.34 -8.70 -11.00
N VAL A 32 10.84 -9.93 -11.06
CA VAL A 32 11.47 -11.07 -10.39
C VAL A 32 12.71 -11.53 -11.17
N ALA A 33 12.68 -11.44 -12.50
CA ALA A 33 13.79 -11.84 -13.35
C ALA A 33 14.99 -10.87 -13.24
N GLU A 34 16.19 -11.44 -13.31
CA GLU A 34 17.45 -10.69 -13.37
C GLU A 34 17.59 -9.99 -14.74
N ASN A 35 18.04 -8.74 -14.74
CA ASN A 35 18.34 -8.00 -15.96
C ASN A 35 19.82 -8.15 -16.39
N GLY A 36 20.16 -7.66 -17.58
CA GLY A 36 21.52 -7.78 -18.13
C GLY A 36 22.65 -7.11 -17.34
N SER A 37 22.33 -6.38 -16.28
CA SER A 37 23.28 -5.68 -15.39
C SER A 37 23.39 -6.34 -14.01
N LEU A 38 22.93 -7.60 -13.85
CA LEU A 38 22.91 -8.33 -12.57
C LEU A 38 22.01 -7.66 -11.51
N GLY A 39 20.98 -6.95 -11.96
CA GLY A 39 19.97 -6.31 -11.11
C GLY A 39 18.57 -6.76 -11.52
N THR A 40 17.56 -5.94 -11.23
CA THR A 40 16.18 -6.15 -11.71
C THR A 40 15.69 -4.92 -12.47
N ASP A 41 14.63 -5.05 -13.27
CA ASP A 41 13.99 -3.91 -13.93
C ASP A 41 12.81 -3.39 -13.11
N HIS A 42 12.26 -2.25 -13.53
CA HIS A 42 11.00 -1.74 -12.99
C HIS A 42 9.88 -2.72 -13.28
N GLY A 43 9.13 -3.07 -12.24
CA GLY A 43 7.93 -3.88 -12.32
C GLY A 43 6.68 -3.10 -11.94
N THR A 44 5.53 -3.71 -12.18
CA THR A 44 4.22 -3.06 -11.99
C THR A 44 3.59 -3.29 -10.62
N ALA A 45 3.87 -4.43 -9.98
CA ALA A 45 3.38 -4.74 -8.63
C ALA A 45 4.40 -4.37 -7.54
N SER A 46 3.88 -3.80 -6.45
CA SER A 46 4.67 -3.42 -5.28
C SER A 46 3.85 -3.70 -4.01
N LEU A 47 4.40 -3.30 -2.86
CA LEU A 47 3.73 -3.32 -1.57
C LEU A 47 3.56 -1.90 -1.03
N ALA A 48 2.57 -1.72 -0.17
CA ALA A 48 2.36 -0.50 0.59
C ALA A 48 2.44 -0.80 2.08
N TYR A 49 3.01 0.13 2.86
CA TYR A 49 3.02 0.05 4.32
C TYR A 49 2.04 1.06 4.90
N LEU A 50 1.30 0.62 5.92
CA LEU A 50 0.39 1.45 6.70
C LEU A 50 0.79 1.47 8.17
N MET A 51 0.75 2.64 8.78
CA MET A 51 1.07 2.83 10.20
C MET A 51 0.24 3.97 10.80
N GLY A 52 -0.09 3.86 12.09
CA GLY A 52 -0.69 4.94 12.88
C GLY A 52 -2.16 4.71 13.21
N GLY A 53 -2.83 5.78 13.63
CA GLY A 53 -4.21 5.73 14.10
C GLY A 53 -5.18 5.27 13.02
N GLY A 54 -6.12 4.42 13.42
CA GLY A 54 -7.17 3.87 12.56
C GLY A 54 -6.68 2.85 11.53
N VAL A 55 -5.39 2.52 11.48
CA VAL A 55 -4.90 1.40 10.68
C VAL A 55 -5.26 0.10 11.39
N ASN A 56 -5.89 -0.84 10.67
CA ASN A 56 -6.12 -2.19 11.16
C ASN A 56 -4.81 -3.00 11.05
N GLY A 57 -3.86 -2.70 11.94
CA GLY A 57 -2.49 -3.21 11.89
C GLY A 57 -2.34 -4.66 12.36
N GLY A 58 -1.11 -5.18 12.29
CA GLY A 58 -0.78 -6.54 12.73
C GLY A 58 -1.07 -7.63 11.70
N GLN A 59 -1.35 -7.23 10.46
CA GLN A 59 -1.69 -8.13 9.36
C GLN A 59 -1.00 -7.74 8.06
N VAL A 60 -0.95 -8.69 7.14
CA VAL A 60 -0.57 -8.49 5.74
C VAL A 60 -1.82 -8.76 4.91
N ILE A 61 -2.35 -7.73 4.27
CA ILE A 61 -3.47 -7.86 3.34
C ILE A 61 -2.89 -8.24 1.99
N SER A 62 -3.05 -9.51 1.60
CA SER A 62 -2.51 -10.02 0.33
C SER A 62 -3.23 -11.29 -0.09
N ASP A 63 -3.43 -11.43 -1.40
CA ASP A 63 -3.69 -12.71 -2.06
C ASP A 63 -2.42 -13.14 -2.80
N TRP A 64 -1.35 -13.46 -2.05
CA TRP A 64 -0.01 -13.65 -2.59
C TRP A 64 0.09 -14.89 -3.50
N PRO A 65 0.31 -14.73 -4.82
CA PRO A 65 0.31 -15.85 -5.78
C PRO A 65 1.67 -16.58 -5.82
N GLY A 66 2.63 -16.22 -4.97
CA GLY A 66 4.01 -16.69 -5.10
C GLY A 66 4.78 -15.97 -6.21
N LEU A 67 5.88 -16.59 -6.63
CA LEU A 67 6.73 -16.08 -7.72
C LEU A 67 6.38 -16.71 -9.08
N ASP A 68 5.16 -17.23 -9.24
CA ASP A 68 4.70 -17.75 -10.53
C ASP A 68 4.41 -16.57 -11.47
N ILE A 69 5.43 -16.22 -12.23
CA ILE A 69 5.47 -15.05 -13.10
C ILE A 69 5.09 -15.46 -14.52
N GLY A 70 3.95 -14.94 -14.99
CA GLY A 70 3.50 -15.11 -16.36
C GLY A 70 4.42 -14.44 -17.39
N VAL A 71 3.93 -14.26 -18.62
CA VAL A 71 4.71 -13.92 -19.82
C VAL A 71 5.58 -12.64 -19.73
N ASN A 72 5.34 -11.75 -18.75
CA ASN A 72 6.04 -10.46 -18.63
C ASN A 72 7.00 -10.36 -17.42
N GLU A 73 7.24 -11.45 -16.69
CA GLU A 73 8.18 -11.47 -15.53
C GLU A 73 7.82 -10.50 -14.38
N ASP A 74 6.61 -9.95 -14.43
CA ASP A 74 6.01 -9.09 -13.42
C ASP A 74 5.17 -9.91 -12.46
N LEU A 75 5.23 -9.56 -11.17
CA LEU A 75 4.29 -10.05 -10.18
C LEU A 75 2.88 -9.57 -10.50
N GLN A 76 1.89 -10.42 -10.24
CA GLN A 76 0.48 -10.04 -10.38
C GLN A 76 0.10 -9.00 -9.32
N ILE A 77 -0.63 -7.97 -9.73
CA ILE A 77 -1.23 -7.00 -8.82
C ILE A 77 -2.47 -7.66 -8.20
N THR A 78 -2.43 -7.89 -6.89
CA THR A 78 -3.51 -8.57 -6.15
C THR A 78 -4.39 -7.59 -5.39
N THR A 79 -3.92 -6.35 -5.21
CA THR A 79 -4.67 -5.28 -4.57
C THR A 79 -4.36 -3.98 -5.28
N ASP A 80 -5.41 -3.33 -5.79
CA ASP A 80 -5.29 -1.99 -6.35
C ASP A 80 -5.10 -0.98 -5.20
N LEU A 81 -4.01 -0.23 -5.22
CA LEU A 81 -3.69 0.78 -4.21
C LEU A 81 -4.81 1.82 -4.03
N ARG A 82 -5.59 2.08 -5.09
CA ARG A 82 -6.76 2.98 -5.02
C ARG A 82 -7.82 2.45 -4.06
N SER A 83 -7.94 1.14 -3.89
CA SER A 83 -8.86 0.53 -2.89
C SER A 83 -8.44 0.93 -1.48
N VAL A 84 -7.14 0.81 -1.17
CA VAL A 84 -6.56 1.19 0.13
C VAL A 84 -6.73 2.69 0.39
N ILE A 85 -6.42 3.52 -0.61
CA ILE A 85 -6.59 4.98 -0.48
C ILE A 85 -8.08 5.33 -0.34
N SER A 86 -8.97 4.67 -1.08
CA SER A 86 -10.41 4.90 -0.98
C SER A 86 -10.96 4.59 0.42
N GLU A 87 -10.55 3.46 1.00
CA GLU A 87 -10.93 3.12 2.37
C GLU A 87 -10.40 4.15 3.38
N LEU A 88 -9.15 4.63 3.21
CA LEU A 88 -8.59 5.72 4.02
C LEU A 88 -9.46 6.98 3.90
N LEU A 89 -9.80 7.39 2.67
CA LEU A 89 -10.61 8.58 2.40
C LEU A 89 -12.01 8.48 3.06
N ILE A 90 -12.59 7.29 3.07
CA ILE A 90 -13.90 7.04 3.68
C ILE A 90 -13.79 7.02 5.22
N LYS A 91 -12.93 6.16 5.77
CA LYS A 91 -12.88 5.88 7.21
C LYS A 91 -12.11 6.92 8.01
N ARG A 92 -11.10 7.59 7.42
CA ARG A 92 -10.23 8.56 8.13
C ARG A 92 -10.49 10.01 7.76
N LEU A 93 -11.00 10.31 6.56
CA LEU A 93 -11.26 11.68 6.09
C LEU A 93 -12.75 12.03 6.02
N GLY A 94 -13.58 11.40 6.84
CA GLY A 94 -14.97 11.83 7.05
C GLY A 94 -15.92 11.48 5.92
N GLY A 95 -15.76 10.31 5.29
CA GLY A 95 -16.68 9.83 4.27
C GLY A 95 -16.54 10.54 2.94
N THR A 96 -15.30 10.84 2.53
CA THR A 96 -15.03 11.47 1.23
C THR A 96 -15.65 10.67 0.09
N ASP A 97 -16.29 11.37 -0.85
CA ASP A 97 -16.80 10.75 -2.07
C ASP A 97 -15.62 10.31 -2.97
N VAL A 98 -15.40 9.00 -3.00
CA VAL A 98 -14.34 8.37 -3.77
C VAL A 98 -14.46 8.66 -5.26
N ALA A 99 -15.68 8.78 -5.80
CA ALA A 99 -15.88 9.02 -7.23
C ALA A 99 -15.34 10.39 -7.68
N THR A 100 -15.26 11.35 -6.75
CA THR A 100 -14.66 12.67 -6.98
C THR A 100 -13.13 12.60 -7.03
N VAL A 101 -12.49 11.69 -6.27
CA VAL A 101 -11.03 11.55 -6.23
C VAL A 101 -10.51 10.57 -7.30
N PHE A 102 -11.24 9.46 -7.51
CA PHE A 102 -10.93 8.43 -8.50
C PHE A 102 -12.12 8.21 -9.44
N PRO A 103 -12.35 9.10 -10.43
CA PRO A 103 -13.45 8.95 -11.37
C PRO A 103 -13.42 7.61 -12.11
N GLY A 104 -14.56 6.91 -12.10
CA GLY A 104 -14.72 5.61 -12.77
C GLY A 104 -14.08 4.43 -12.04
N PHE A 105 -13.49 4.63 -10.86
CA PHE A 105 -13.00 3.53 -10.04
C PHE A 105 -14.17 2.74 -9.44
N SER A 106 -14.14 1.42 -9.62
CA SER A 106 -15.17 0.49 -9.17
C SER A 106 -14.61 -0.65 -8.33
N GLY A 107 -13.36 -0.53 -7.86
CA GLY A 107 -12.74 -1.49 -6.97
C GLY A 107 -13.39 -1.49 -5.58
N PRO A 108 -13.00 -2.45 -4.71
CA PRO A 108 -13.51 -2.51 -3.35
C PRO A 108 -13.16 -1.24 -2.58
N LEU A 109 -14.11 -0.78 -1.76
CA LEU A 109 -13.94 0.40 -0.90
C LEU A 109 -13.68 0.03 0.57
N ASP A 110 -13.63 -1.27 0.85
CA ASP A 110 -13.30 -1.85 2.14
C ASP A 110 -12.38 -3.05 1.88
N VAL A 111 -11.09 -2.87 2.16
CA VAL A 111 -10.06 -3.90 2.05
C VAL A 111 -9.52 -4.29 3.42
N ASP A 112 -10.24 -3.91 4.48
CA ASP A 112 -9.88 -4.14 5.89
C ASP A 112 -8.55 -3.50 6.31
N ALA A 113 -8.15 -2.40 5.64
CA ALA A 113 -6.94 -1.67 5.98
C ALA A 113 -7.14 -0.70 7.16
N PHE A 114 -8.38 -0.28 7.42
CA PHE A 114 -8.70 0.73 8.44
C PHE A 114 -9.92 0.36 9.30
N VAL A 115 -9.88 0.78 10.57
CA VAL A 115 -10.97 0.70 11.56
C VAL A 115 -11.59 2.05 11.84
#